data_AF-A0AAV0I4Q3-F1
#
_entry.id   AF-A0AAV0I4Q3-F1
#
_cell.length_a   1.000
_cell.length_b   1.000
_cell.length_c   1.000
_cell.angle_alpha   90.00
_cell.angle_beta   90.00
_cell.angle_gamma   90.00
#
_symmetry.space_group_name_H-M   'P 1'
#
loop_
_entity.id
_entity.type
_entity.pdbx_description
1 polymer ?
#
loop_
_entity_poly.entity_id
_entity_poly.type
_entity_poly.pdbx_seq_one_letter_code
_entity_poly.pdbx_strand_id
1 'polypeptide(L)' 'MGSGHFPSEGFGKAAFFKNLVYLTRGGVAKDADTLQGRAARPECYDVAVQKSDTDYGAYFYYGGPGFSRYCKY' A
#
# COMPACT_ATOMS: atom_id res chain seq x y z
N MET A 1 12.09 1.10 -2.97
CA MET A 1 10.88 1.95 -3.02
C MET A 1 10.23 1.94 -1.64
N GLY A 2 9.62 3.04 -1.18
CA GLY A 2 9.08 3.11 0.18
C GLY A 2 10.19 2.98 1.22
N SER A 3 10.00 2.12 2.23
CA SER A 3 10.99 1.83 3.27
C SER A 3 12.04 0.77 2.87
N GLY A 4 11.91 0.15 1.70
CA GLY A 4 12.77 -0.97 1.27
C GLY A 4 12.32 -2.35 1.76
N HIS A 5 11.35 -2.41 2.68
CA HIS A 5 10.73 -3.64 3.17
C HIS A 5 9.50 -4.02 2.35
N PHE A 6 9.23 -5.33 2.24
CA PHE A 6 8.01 -5.80 1.59
C PHE A 6 6.77 -5.52 2.45
N PRO A 7 5.60 -5.29 1.84
CA PRO A 7 4.38 -4.97 2.57
C PRO A 7 3.93 -6.08 3.53
N SER A 8 4.33 -7.34 3.28
CA SER A 8 4.10 -8.47 4.19
C SER A 8 4.80 -8.34 5.54
N GLU A 9 5.81 -7.47 5.65
CA GLU A 9 6.52 -7.23 6.90
C GLU A 9 5.76 -6.30 7.86
N GLY A 10 4.76 -5.56 7.37
CA GLY A 10 3.81 -4.82 8.19
C GLY A 10 4.38 -3.64 8.99
N PHE A 11 3.68 -3.28 10.06
CA PHE A 11 3.96 -2.10 10.88
C PHE A 11 5.39 -2.07 11.44
N GLY A 12 5.99 -0.87 11.44
CA GLY A 12 7.37 -0.67 11.89
C GLY A 12 8.45 -1.07 10.87
N LYS A 13 8.07 -1.68 9.75
CA LYS A 13 8.99 -2.05 8.66
C LYS A 13 8.54 -1.54 7.30
N ALA A 14 7.35 -1.95 6.86
CA ALA A 14 6.79 -1.55 5.58
C ALA A 14 6.30 -0.10 5.61
N ALA A 15 6.46 0.60 4.49
CA ALA A 15 5.84 1.91 4.31
C ALA A 15 4.32 1.74 4.10
N PHE A 16 3.52 2.71 4.53
CA PHE A 16 2.07 2.66 4.40
C PHE A 16 1.46 4.05 4.19
N PHE A 17 0.27 4.05 3.61
CA PHE A 17 -0.67 5.17 3.68
C PHE A 17 -1.92 4.68 4.40
N LYS A 18 -2.45 5.49 5.32
CA LYS A 18 -3.65 5.20 6.10
C LYS A 18 -4.64 6.35 6.06
N ASN A 19 -5.89 6.10 6.45
CA ASN A 19 -7.01 7.04 6.38
C ASN A 19 -7.26 7.55 4.95
N LEU A 20 -7.22 6.64 3.98
CA LEU A 20 -7.44 6.96 2.58
C LEU A 20 -8.90 7.31 2.31
N VAL A 21 -9.11 8.47 1.69
CA VAL A 21 -10.41 8.94 1.25
C VAL A 21 -10.29 9.47 -0.18
N TYR A 22 -11.40 9.47 -0.91
CA TYR A 22 -11.51 10.16 -2.19
C TYR A 22 -12.54 11.29 -2.12
N LEU A 23 -12.29 12.36 -2.86
CA LEU A 23 -13.20 13.50 -2.94
C LEU A 23 -14.14 13.30 -4.13
N THR A 24 -15.43 13.41 -3.86
CA THR A 24 -16.45 13.52 -4.91
C THR A 24 -16.40 14.89 -5.56
N ARG A 25 -17.06 15.06 -6.73
CA ARG A 25 -17.18 16.36 -7.40
C ARG A 25 -17.75 17.47 -6.50
N GLY A 26 -18.56 17.12 -5.51
CA GLY A 26 -19.13 18.06 -4.54
C GLY A 26 -18.21 18.38 -3.35
N GLY A 27 -16.95 17.93 -3.35
CA GLY A 27 -16.01 18.16 -2.24
C GLY A 27 -16.25 17.29 -1.01
N VAL A 28 -17.17 16.32 -1.09
CA VAL A 28 -17.43 15.38 0.01
C VAL A 28 -16.39 14.26 -0.01
N ALA A 29 -15.72 14.05 1.12
CA ALA A 29 -14.83 12.92 1.34
C ALA A 29 -15.62 11.63 1.54
N LYS A 30 -15.17 10.57 0.88
CA LYS A 30 -15.72 9.21 0.97
C LYS A 30 -14.60 8.23 1.25
N ASP A 31 -14.89 7.23 2.05
CA ASP A 31 -13.95 6.19 2.42
C ASP A 31 -13.55 5.37 1.19
N ALA A 32 -12.27 5.02 1.10
CA ALA A 32 -11.72 4.26 -0.02
C ALA A 32 -11.99 2.74 0.14
N ASP A 33 -13.27 2.36 0.23
CA ASP A 33 -13.72 1.00 0.58
C ASP A 33 -13.37 -0.06 -0.48
N THR A 34 -13.10 0.37 -1.72
CA THR A 34 -12.82 -0.51 -2.86
C THR A 34 -11.39 -0.36 -3.39
N LEU A 35 -10.42 -0.15 -2.49
CA LEU A 35 -9.00 -0.07 -2.85
C LEU A 35 -8.52 -1.36 -3.53
N GLN A 36 -7.74 -1.19 -4.58
CA GLN A 36 -7.04 -2.28 -5.25
C GLN A 36 -5.57 -1.92 -5.42
N GLY A 37 -4.70 -2.85 -5.04
CA GLY A 37 -3.26 -2.73 -5.20
C GLY A 37 -2.82 -3.39 -6.50
N ARG A 38 -1.96 -2.72 -7.26
CA ARG A 38 -1.28 -3.32 -8.41
C ARG A 38 0.18 -2.95 -8.40
N ALA A 39 1.04 -3.96 -8.30
CA ALA A 39 2.46 -3.83 -8.55
C ALA A 39 2.79 -4.41 -9.93
N ALA A 40 3.54 -3.67 -10.76
CA ALA A 40 3.94 -4.17 -12.06
C ALA A 40 5.05 -5.23 -11.95
N ARG A 41 5.81 -5.23 -10.84
CA ARG A 41 6.93 -6.14 -10.56
C ARG A 41 6.93 -6.58 -9.09
N PRO A 42 5.98 -7.43 -8.67
CA PRO A 42 5.81 -7.89 -7.28
C PRO A 42 7.09 -8.42 -6.61
N GLU A 43 7.98 -9.03 -7.41
CA GLU A 43 9.27 -9.57 -6.98
C GLU A 43 10.31 -8.50 -6.59
N CYS A 44 10.10 -7.26 -7.04
CA CYS A 44 10.95 -6.10 -6.77
C CYS A 44 10.35 -5.19 -5.71
N TYR A 45 9.04 -5.01 -5.78
CA TYR A 45 8.23 -4.21 -4.89
C TYR A 45 6.79 -4.69 -5.00
N ASP A 46 6.05 -4.60 -3.91
CA ASP A 46 4.66 -5.03 -3.88
C ASP A 46 3.78 -4.02 -3.13
N VAL A 47 2.47 -4.18 -3.26
CA VAL A 47 1.45 -3.40 -2.58
C VAL A 47 0.43 -4.36 -1.97
N ALA A 48 0.27 -4.32 -0.64
CA ALA A 48 -0.74 -5.10 0.05
C ALA A 48 -1.84 -4.18 0.59
N VAL A 49 -3.00 -4.20 -0.06
CA VAL A 49 -4.21 -3.57 0.47
C VAL A 49 -4.68 -4.39 1.67
N GLN A 50 -4.95 -3.70 2.77
CA GLN A 50 -5.39 -4.34 4.00
C GLN A 50 -6.88 -4.13 4.20
N LYS A 51 -7.48 -5.00 5.02
CA LYS A 51 -8.85 -4.78 5.48
C LYS A 51 -8.87 -3.53 6.35
N SER A 52 -9.80 -2.63 6.06
CA SER A 52 -9.98 -1.42 6.85
C SER A 52 -10.34 -1.72 8.30
N ASP A 53 -9.83 -0.91 9.21
CA ASP A 53 -10.11 -0.96 10.65
C ASP A 53 -10.23 0.45 11.24
N THR A 54 -10.54 0.54 12.53
CA THR A 54 -10.78 1.82 13.22
C THR A 54 -9.52 2.67 13.44
N ASP A 55 -8.33 2.07 13.44
CA ASP A 55 -7.06 2.75 13.74
C ASP A 55 -6.34 3.24 12.47
N TYR A 56 -6.57 2.53 11.35
CA TYR A 56 -5.93 2.78 10.06
C TYR A 56 -6.91 3.22 8.96
N GLY A 57 -8.22 3.10 9.17
CA GLY A 57 -9.21 3.37 8.14
C GLY A 57 -8.95 2.52 6.89
N ALA A 58 -9.19 3.07 5.71
CA ALA A 58 -8.72 2.46 4.47
C ALA A 58 -7.19 2.67 4.32
N TYR A 59 -6.43 1.58 4.15
CA TYR A 59 -4.97 1.63 4.13
C TYR A 59 -4.34 0.51 3.30
N PHE A 60 -3.09 0.73 2.91
CA PHE A 60 -2.26 -0.28 2.27
C PHE A 60 -0.80 -0.13 2.70
N TYR A 61 -0.10 -1.26 2.74
CA TYR A 61 1.35 -1.28 2.80
C TYR A 61 1.93 -1.32 1.39
N TYR A 62 3.10 -0.74 1.20
CA TYR A 62 3.84 -0.83 -0.05
C TYR A 62 5.34 -0.81 0.21
N GLY A 63 6.10 -1.42 -0.71
CA GLY A 63 7.54 -1.35 -0.66
C GLY A 63 8.20 -2.60 -1.21
N GLY A 64 9.50 -2.64 -1.04
CA GLY A 64 10.38 -3.71 -1.49
C GLY A 64 11.75 -3.15 -1.80
N PRO A 65 12.76 -4.03 -1.81
CA PRO A 65 14.16 -3.63 -1.90
C PRO A 65 14.51 -3.00 -3.25
N GLY A 66 13.67 -3.16 -4.28
CA GLY A 66 13.92 -2.67 -5.63
C GLY A 66 15.02 -3.46 -6.37
N PHE A 67 15.76 -4.30 -5.64
CA PHE A 67 16.74 -5.23 -6.16
C PHE A 67 16.74 -6.51 -5.30
N SER A 68 16.69 -7.67 -5.95
CA SER A 68 16.77 -8.98 -5.33
C SER A 68 17.19 -10.00 -6.39
N ARG A 69 17.63 -11.20 -5.99
CA ARG A 69 17.94 -12.29 -6.96
C ARG A 69 16.75 -12.66 -7.87
N TYR A 70 15.53 -12.36 -7.42
CA TYR A 70 14.29 -12.61 -8.14
C TYR A 70 13.79 -11.39 -8.91
N CYS A 71 14.19 -10.19 -8.50
CA CYS A 71 13.93 -8.93 -9.17
C CYS A 71 14.97 -8.65 -10.28
N LYS A 72 14.65 -9.06 -11.50
CA LYS A 72 15.50 -8.91 -12.69
C LYS A 72 14.86 -7.98 -13.71
N TYR A 73 15.66 -7.07 -14.27
CA TYR A 73 15.29 -5.92 -15.11
C TYR A 73 14.20 -6.19 -16.14
#